data_AF-A0A540WHB2-F1
#
_entry.id   AF-A0A540WHB2-F1
#
_cell.length_a   1.000
_cell.length_b   1.000
_cell.length_c   1.000
_cell.angle_alpha   90.00
_cell.angle_beta   90.00
_cell.angle_gamma   90.00
#
_symmetry.space_group_name_H-M   'P 1'
#
loop_
_entity.id
_entity.type
_entity.pdbx_description
1 polymer ?
#
loop_
_entity_poly.entity_id
_entity_poly.type
_entity_poly.pdbx_seq_one_letter_code
_entity_poly.pdbx_strand_id
1 'polypeptide(L)'
;LEAERLKRKGLPALHWRNELIWWYAISALFLLGFSLAFGWLGAIFFLGQSVMAFTLLEIVNYVEHYGLHRRRLDNGRYERTTPEHSWNSNFLLTNLFLFHLQRHSDHHAYAKRRYQVLRHYDSSPQLPNGYAGMIVLALFPPLWRAVMDPKVRAYYAGEEYQLTD
;
A
#
# COMPACT_ATOMS: atom_id res chain seq x y z
N LEU A 1 -17.59 -1.98 -5.01
CA LEU A 1 -16.65 -1.69 -6.13
C LEU A 1 -16.82 -2.64 -7.31
N GLU A 2 -16.38 -3.91 -7.25
CA GLU A 2 -16.41 -4.80 -8.43
C GLU A 2 -17.83 -5.19 -8.87
N ALA A 3 -18.69 -5.56 -7.92
CA ALA A 3 -20.11 -5.81 -8.19
C ALA A 3 -20.81 -4.57 -8.80
N GLU A 4 -20.45 -3.36 -8.37
CA GLU A 4 -20.97 -2.11 -8.95
C GLU A 4 -20.41 -1.83 -10.35
N ARG A 5 -19.13 -2.15 -10.60
CA ARG A 5 -18.53 -2.11 -11.95
C ARG A 5 -19.30 -3.02 -12.90
N LEU A 6 -19.64 -4.24 -12.47
CA LEU A 6 -20.42 -5.20 -13.26
C LEU A 6 -21.88 -4.76 -13.43
N LYS A 7 -22.51 -4.23 -12.37
CA LYS A 7 -23.86 -3.66 -12.44
C LYS A 7 -23.96 -2.53 -13.47
N ARG A 8 -22.96 -1.64 -13.53
CA ARG A 8 -22.87 -0.58 -14.58
C ARG A 8 -22.74 -1.14 -16.00
N LYS A 9 -22.32 -2.39 -16.15
CA LYS A 9 -22.23 -3.13 -17.42
C LYS A 9 -23.44 -4.06 -17.66
N GLY A 10 -24.46 -4.03 -16.80
CA GLY A 10 -25.64 -4.90 -16.91
C GLY A 10 -25.37 -6.38 -16.58
N LEU A 11 -24.26 -6.68 -15.89
CA LEU A 11 -23.86 -8.05 -15.55
C LEU A 11 -24.14 -8.37 -14.08
N PRO A 12 -24.52 -9.61 -13.75
CA PRO A 12 -24.67 -10.06 -12.37
C PRO A 12 -23.31 -10.15 -11.65
N ALA A 13 -23.33 -10.11 -10.31
CA ALA A 13 -22.11 -10.14 -9.50
C ALA A 13 -21.29 -11.42 -9.66
N LEU A 14 -21.94 -12.57 -9.93
CA LEU A 14 -21.29 -13.87 -10.13
C LEU A 14 -20.91 -14.16 -11.60
N HIS A 15 -20.88 -13.13 -12.45
CA HIS A 15 -20.47 -13.30 -13.85
C HIS A 15 -18.97 -13.64 -13.95
N TRP A 16 -18.55 -14.45 -14.93
CA TRP A 16 -17.14 -14.84 -15.15
C TRP A 16 -16.18 -13.67 -15.43
N ARG A 17 -16.72 -12.48 -15.72
CA ARG A 17 -15.96 -11.22 -15.86
C ARG A 17 -15.64 -10.56 -14.52
N ASN A 18 -16.16 -11.10 -13.42
CA ASN A 18 -15.77 -10.72 -12.07
C ASN A 18 -14.35 -11.23 -11.83
N GLU A 19 -13.40 -10.30 -11.75
CA GLU A 19 -11.98 -10.62 -11.58
C GLU A 19 -11.71 -11.34 -10.25
N LEU A 20 -12.52 -11.10 -9.21
CA LEU A 20 -12.36 -11.74 -7.90
C LEU A 20 -12.57 -13.25 -7.95
N ILE A 21 -13.45 -13.74 -8.83
CA ILE A 21 -13.68 -15.19 -9.00
C ILE A 21 -12.38 -15.88 -9.41
N TRP A 22 -11.65 -15.27 -10.36
CA TRP A 22 -10.38 -15.81 -10.84
C TRP A 22 -9.28 -15.73 -9.79
N TRP A 23 -9.19 -14.62 -9.06
CA TRP A 23 -8.21 -14.51 -7.97
C TRP A 23 -8.44 -15.56 -6.88
N TYR A 24 -9.68 -15.78 -6.45
CA TYR A 24 -9.99 -16.83 -5.48
C TYR A 24 -9.77 -18.24 -6.04
N ALA A 25 -10.12 -18.49 -7.30
CA ALA A 25 -9.89 -19.79 -7.94
C ALA A 25 -8.39 -20.12 -8.04
N ILE A 26 -7.55 -19.14 -8.41
CA ILE A 26 -6.10 -19.30 -8.46
C ILE A 26 -5.55 -19.56 -7.05
N SER A 27 -5.97 -18.79 -6.05
CA SER A 27 -5.54 -19.02 -4.65
C SER A 27 -5.95 -20.41 -4.15
N ALA A 28 -7.17 -20.87 -4.46
CA ALA A 28 -7.63 -22.21 -4.11
C ALA A 28 -6.84 -23.29 -4.84
N LEU A 29 -6.49 -23.07 -6.11
CA LEU A 29 -5.67 -23.99 -6.89
C LEU A 29 -4.24 -24.10 -6.32
N PHE A 30 -3.64 -22.99 -5.89
CA PHE A 30 -2.35 -23.04 -5.19
C PHE A 30 -2.45 -23.80 -3.87
N LEU A 31 -3.46 -23.51 -3.05
CA LEU A 31 -3.69 -24.25 -1.81
C LEU A 31 -3.83 -25.76 -2.07
N LEU A 32 -4.61 -26.13 -3.08
CA LEU A 32 -4.76 -27.52 -3.50
C LEU A 32 -3.43 -28.11 -3.97
N GLY A 33 -2.68 -27.40 -4.83
CA GLY A 33 -1.39 -27.85 -5.34
C GLY A 33 -0.37 -28.11 -4.25
N PHE A 34 -0.24 -27.20 -3.28
CA PHE A 34 0.62 -27.39 -2.11
C PHE A 34 0.15 -28.55 -1.23
N SER A 35 -1.17 -28.69 -1.05
CA SER A 35 -1.76 -29.79 -0.27
C SER A 35 -1.51 -31.15 -0.92
N LEU A 36 -1.58 -31.24 -2.25
CA LEU A 36 -1.31 -32.48 -2.99
C LEU A 36 0.18 -32.81 -3.01
N ALA A 37 1.06 -31.81 -3.15
CA ALA A 37 2.50 -32.02 -3.24
C ALA A 37 3.15 -32.37 -1.89
N PHE A 38 2.68 -31.77 -0.79
CA PHE A 38 3.34 -31.86 0.52
C PHE A 38 2.39 -32.27 1.67
N GLY A 39 1.18 -32.72 1.34
CA GLY A 39 0.15 -33.07 2.32
C GLY A 39 -0.34 -31.86 3.13
N TRP A 40 -0.84 -32.13 4.33
CA TRP A 40 -1.38 -31.10 5.24
C TRP A 40 -0.33 -30.06 5.66
N LEU A 41 0.95 -30.43 5.72
CA LEU A 41 2.05 -29.50 5.98
C LEU A 41 2.20 -28.47 4.86
N GLY A 42 1.99 -28.87 3.60
CA GLY A 42 1.95 -27.96 2.46
C GLY A 42 0.84 -26.91 2.58
N ALA A 43 -0.35 -27.35 3.00
CA ALA A 43 -1.48 -26.45 3.24
C ALA A 43 -1.15 -25.42 4.34
N ILE A 44 -0.62 -25.86 5.48
CA ILE A 44 -0.23 -24.98 6.58
C ILE A 44 0.85 -24.01 6.14
N PHE A 45 1.87 -24.49 5.42
CA PHE A 45 2.91 -23.61 4.89
C PHE A 45 2.33 -22.54 3.98
N PHE A 46 1.45 -22.91 3.03
CA PHE A 46 0.83 -21.96 2.11
C PHE A 46 -0.04 -20.92 2.84
N LEU A 47 -0.81 -21.33 3.85
CA LEU A 47 -1.61 -20.41 4.65
C LEU A 47 -0.73 -19.50 5.51
N GLY A 48 0.30 -20.05 6.16
CA GLY A 48 1.23 -19.32 7.00
C GLY A 48 2.01 -18.26 6.20
N GLN A 49 2.57 -18.63 5.04
CA GLN A 49 3.21 -17.64 4.17
C GLN A 49 2.22 -16.57 3.70
N SER A 50 0.94 -16.94 3.44
CA SER A 50 -0.05 -15.99 2.91
C SER A 50 -0.37 -14.92 3.95
N VAL A 51 -0.49 -15.33 5.21
CA VAL A 51 -0.63 -14.41 6.35
C VAL A 51 0.58 -13.49 6.47
N MET A 52 1.80 -14.03 6.34
CA MET A 52 3.02 -13.22 6.37
C MET A 52 3.08 -12.20 5.22
N ALA A 53 2.76 -12.63 4.00
CA ALA A 53 2.75 -11.78 2.81
C ALA A 53 1.70 -10.66 2.92
N PHE A 54 0.48 -11.01 3.33
CA PHE A 54 -0.59 -10.04 3.58
C PHE A 54 -0.21 -9.04 4.68
N THR A 55 0.32 -9.52 5.80
CA THR A 55 0.74 -8.66 6.91
C THR A 55 1.85 -7.71 6.48
N LEU A 56 2.85 -8.19 5.73
CA LEU A 56 3.92 -7.35 5.21
C LEU A 56 3.37 -6.27 4.27
N LEU A 57 2.44 -6.61 3.39
CA LEU A 57 1.77 -5.67 2.50
C LEU A 57 1.04 -4.58 3.30
N GLU A 58 0.28 -4.96 4.33
CA GLU A 58 -0.44 -4.01 5.18
C GLU A 58 0.51 -3.10 5.98
N ILE A 59 1.65 -3.62 6.45
CA ILE A 59 2.66 -2.78 7.11
C ILE A 59 3.24 -1.77 6.12
N VAL A 60 3.54 -2.18 4.90
CA VAL A 60 4.05 -1.26 3.86
C VAL A 60 3.01 -0.19 3.53
N ASN A 61 1.75 -0.57 3.32
CA ASN A 61 0.64 0.38 3.11
C ASN A 61 0.52 1.36 4.28
N TYR A 62 0.61 0.87 5.52
CA TYR A 62 0.58 1.70 6.72
C TYR A 62 1.75 2.70 6.75
N VAL A 63 2.97 2.24 6.49
CA VAL A 63 4.18 3.08 6.45
C VAL A 63 4.06 4.16 5.38
N GLU A 64 3.59 3.81 4.19
CA GLU A 64 3.48 4.69 3.03
C GLU A 64 2.41 5.77 3.18
N HIS A 65 1.36 5.52 3.95
CA HIS A 65 0.20 6.40 4.08
C HIS A 65 -0.01 6.96 5.49
N TYR A 66 0.92 6.73 6.41
CA TYR A 66 0.76 7.12 7.81
C TYR A 66 0.48 8.61 8.00
N GLY A 67 -0.70 8.94 8.54
CA GLY A 67 -1.10 10.30 8.90
C GLY A 67 -1.35 11.24 7.71
N LEU A 68 -1.17 10.80 6.47
CA LEU A 68 -1.35 11.63 5.28
C LEU A 68 -2.75 11.40 4.69
N HIS A 69 -3.45 12.49 4.40
CA HIS A 69 -4.74 12.45 3.72
C HIS A 69 -4.86 13.62 2.74
N ARG A 70 -5.91 13.57 1.93
CA ARG A 70 -6.23 14.62 0.98
C ARG A 70 -7.07 15.68 1.66
N ARG A 71 -6.80 16.94 1.35
CA ARG A 71 -7.60 18.08 1.79
C ARG A 71 -8.97 18.07 1.11
N ARG A 72 -10.00 18.48 1.85
CA ARG A 72 -11.32 18.75 1.30
C ARG A 72 -11.37 20.21 0.85
N LEU A 73 -11.75 20.42 -0.39
CA LEU A 73 -11.92 21.75 -1.00
C LEU A 73 -13.28 22.34 -0.62
N ASP A 74 -13.42 23.66 -0.79
CA ASP A 74 -14.66 24.40 -0.51
C ASP A 74 -15.89 23.87 -1.27
N ASN A 75 -15.66 23.25 -2.43
CA ASN A 75 -16.70 22.61 -3.23
C ASN A 75 -17.13 21.22 -2.70
N GLY A 76 -16.64 20.81 -1.54
CA GLY A 76 -16.93 19.55 -0.87
C GLY A 76 -16.17 18.33 -1.42
N ARG A 77 -15.39 18.47 -2.50
CA ARG A 77 -14.58 17.40 -3.08
C ARG A 77 -13.18 17.37 -2.49
N TYR A 78 -12.54 16.21 -2.51
CA TYR A 78 -11.13 16.09 -2.18
C TYR A 78 -10.23 16.59 -3.32
N GLU A 79 -9.06 17.12 -2.96
CA GLU A 79 -8.01 17.44 -3.91
C GLU A 79 -7.57 16.22 -4.73
N ARG A 80 -6.91 16.49 -5.86
CA ARG A 80 -6.35 15.43 -6.70
C ARG A 80 -5.17 14.79 -5.96
N THR A 81 -5.00 13.48 -6.10
CA THR A 81 -3.82 12.78 -5.59
C THR A 81 -2.54 13.32 -6.22
N THR A 82 -1.60 13.75 -5.39
CA THR A 82 -0.26 14.23 -5.77
C THR A 82 0.81 13.38 -5.07
N PRO A 83 2.10 13.54 -5.43
CA PRO A 83 3.18 12.88 -4.70
C PRO A 83 3.25 13.22 -3.20
N GLU A 84 2.59 14.30 -2.76
CA GLU A 84 2.59 14.74 -1.37
C GLU A 84 1.68 13.90 -0.45
N HIS A 85 0.75 13.13 -1.03
CA HIS A 85 -0.22 12.33 -0.26
C HIS A 85 0.30 10.95 0.14
N SER A 86 1.62 10.73 0.10
CA SER A 86 2.26 9.48 0.51
C SER A 86 3.74 9.68 0.80
N TRP A 87 4.26 8.89 1.73
CA TRP A 87 5.67 8.87 2.08
C TRP A 87 6.51 8.19 1.00
N ASN A 88 7.63 8.82 0.66
CA ASN A 88 8.60 8.37 -0.32
C ASN A 88 9.87 7.88 0.39
N SER A 89 10.65 7.05 -0.30
CA SER A 89 11.97 6.66 0.17
C SER A 89 12.88 6.41 -1.05
N ASN A 90 14.15 6.81 -0.96
CA ASN A 90 15.08 6.75 -2.11
C ASN A 90 16.42 6.10 -1.74
N PHE A 91 16.38 5.05 -0.91
CA PHE A 91 17.59 4.32 -0.55
C PHE A 91 17.95 3.35 -1.66
N LEU A 92 19.16 3.48 -2.22
CA LEU A 92 19.59 2.76 -3.41
C LEU A 92 19.44 1.23 -3.28
N LEU A 93 19.96 0.66 -2.19
CA LEU A 93 19.99 -0.80 -2.00
C LEU A 93 18.57 -1.39 -1.96
N THR A 94 17.68 -0.75 -1.21
CA THR A 94 16.31 -1.24 -1.04
C THR A 94 15.45 -0.94 -2.26
N ASN A 95 15.70 0.15 -3.00
CA ASN A 95 15.10 0.36 -4.32
C ASN A 95 15.50 -0.73 -5.33
N LEU A 96 16.76 -1.18 -5.33
CA LEU A 96 17.18 -2.27 -6.22
C LEU A 96 16.47 -3.59 -5.87
N PHE A 97 16.41 -3.95 -4.57
CA PHE A 97 15.77 -5.19 -4.13
C PHE A 97 14.24 -5.18 -4.27
N LEU A 98 13.61 -4.03 -4.07
CA LEU A 98 12.15 -3.88 -4.12
C LEU A 98 11.66 -3.33 -5.46
N PHE A 99 12.48 -3.38 -6.52
CA PHE A 99 12.11 -2.90 -7.86
C PHE A 99 11.53 -1.47 -7.88
N HIS A 100 12.16 -0.56 -7.13
CA HIS A 100 11.78 0.83 -6.96
C HIS A 100 10.44 1.07 -6.27
N LEU A 101 9.91 0.08 -5.53
CA LEU A 101 8.68 0.21 -4.74
C LEU A 101 8.69 1.47 -3.86
N GLN A 102 9.87 1.87 -3.38
CA GLN A 102 10.03 3.03 -2.53
C GLN A 102 9.66 4.37 -3.17
N ARG A 103 9.63 4.45 -4.51
CA ARG A 103 9.17 5.61 -5.28
C ARG A 103 7.63 5.68 -5.33
N HIS A 104 7.01 5.37 -4.19
CA HIS A 104 5.58 5.19 -4.02
C HIS A 104 4.78 6.44 -4.36
N SER A 105 5.30 7.61 -4.00
CA SER A 105 4.67 8.90 -4.28
C SER A 105 4.44 9.15 -5.76
N ASP A 106 5.36 8.74 -6.64
CA ASP A 106 5.16 8.85 -8.10
C ASP A 106 4.15 7.82 -8.59
N HIS A 107 4.17 6.60 -8.03
CA HIS A 107 3.18 5.58 -8.36
C HIS A 107 1.76 6.02 -8.00
N HIS A 108 1.55 6.61 -6.83
CA HIS A 108 0.25 7.11 -6.40
C HIS A 108 -0.23 8.30 -7.23
N ALA A 109 0.66 9.22 -7.59
CA ALA A 109 0.31 10.35 -8.44
C ALA A 109 0.07 9.94 -9.90
N TYR A 110 0.78 8.91 -10.39
CA TYR A 110 0.78 8.47 -11.78
C TYR A 110 0.74 6.94 -11.91
N ALA A 111 -0.34 6.30 -11.44
CA ALA A 111 -0.48 4.84 -11.37
C ALA A 111 -0.25 4.05 -12.68
N LYS A 112 -0.35 4.72 -13.84
CA LYS A 112 -0.06 4.11 -15.16
C LYS A 112 1.41 4.08 -15.52
N ARG A 113 2.28 4.76 -14.77
CA ARG A 113 3.72 4.80 -15.02
C ARG A 113 4.32 3.45 -14.65
N ARG A 114 5.17 2.92 -15.54
CA ARG A 114 5.84 1.64 -15.32
C ARG A 114 6.85 1.77 -14.19
N TYR A 115 7.02 0.71 -13.41
CA TYR A 115 7.86 0.71 -12.21
C TYR A 115 9.32 1.10 -12.49
N GLN A 116 9.87 0.74 -13.66
CA GLN A 116 11.27 1.03 -14.02
C GLN A 116 11.56 2.53 -14.19
N VAL A 117 10.53 3.34 -14.43
CA VAL A 117 10.66 4.77 -14.73
C VAL A 117 10.01 5.64 -13.67
N LEU A 118 9.66 5.07 -12.51
CA LEU A 118 9.20 5.84 -11.36
C LEU A 118 10.26 6.85 -10.96
N ARG A 119 9.82 8.04 -10.55
CA ARG A 119 10.69 9.18 -10.20
C ARG A 119 10.66 9.43 -8.70
N HIS A 120 11.74 10.01 -8.21
CA HIS A 120 11.76 10.63 -6.90
C HIS A 120 11.31 12.09 -7.01
N TYR A 121 10.58 12.59 -6.02
CA TYR A 121 10.23 14.00 -5.90
C TYR A 121 10.69 14.49 -4.53
N ASP A 122 11.45 15.57 -4.50
CA ASP A 122 11.89 16.17 -3.23
C ASP A 122 10.72 16.79 -2.46
N SER A 123 9.63 17.15 -3.18
CA SER A 123 8.42 17.70 -2.58
C SER A 123 7.57 16.66 -1.83
N SER A 124 7.75 15.36 -2.10
CA SER A 124 7.00 14.34 -1.36
C SER A 124 7.56 14.16 0.06
N PRO A 125 6.72 13.91 1.08
CA PRO A 125 7.16 13.53 2.41
C PRO A 125 8.14 12.36 2.34
N GLN A 126 9.25 12.43 3.08
CA GLN A 126 10.31 11.41 3.03
C GLN A 126 10.35 10.59 4.32
N LEU A 127 10.42 9.26 4.17
CA LEU A 127 10.72 8.37 5.27
C LEU A 127 12.14 8.63 5.80
N PRO A 128 12.36 8.60 7.12
CA PRO A 128 13.69 8.84 7.70
C PRO A 128 14.69 7.70 7.43
N ASN A 129 14.21 6.53 7.01
CA ASN A 129 15.03 5.37 6.71
C ASN A 129 14.44 4.58 5.52
N GLY A 130 15.17 3.60 5.02
CA GLY A 130 14.68 2.66 4.00
C GLY A 130 13.60 1.74 4.57
N TYR A 131 12.85 1.09 3.67
CA TYR A 131 11.68 0.27 4.04
C TYR A 131 11.98 -0.78 5.10
N ALA A 132 13.12 -1.47 5.04
CA ALA A 132 13.49 -2.47 6.04
C ALA A 132 13.48 -1.89 7.47
N GLY A 133 14.08 -0.72 7.67
CA GLY A 133 14.10 -0.04 8.97
C GLY A 133 12.71 0.45 9.38
N MET A 134 11.95 1.01 8.43
CA MET A 134 10.62 1.53 8.72
C MET A 134 9.60 0.44 9.03
N ILE A 135 9.65 -0.71 8.35
CA ILE A 135 8.81 -1.88 8.61
C ILE A 135 9.08 -2.41 10.03
N VAL A 136 10.34 -2.59 10.40
CA VAL A 136 10.70 -3.04 11.76
C VAL A 136 10.23 -2.02 12.80
N LEU A 137 10.40 -0.73 12.54
CA LEU A 137 9.93 0.33 13.44
C LEU A 137 8.41 0.33 13.61
N ALA A 138 7.65 0.10 12.53
CA ALA A 138 6.18 0.06 12.53
C ALA A 138 5.62 -1.09 13.41
N LEU A 139 6.39 -2.15 13.63
CA LEU A 139 6.03 -3.24 14.55
C LEU A 139 6.03 -2.81 16.02
N PHE A 140 6.58 -1.64 16.36
CA PHE A 140 6.63 -1.09 17.73
C PHE A 140 5.92 0.27 17.78
N PRO A 141 4.58 0.31 17.96
CA PRO A 141 3.78 1.53 17.81
C PRO A 141 4.22 2.75 18.64
N PRO A 142 4.72 2.62 19.89
CA PRO A 142 5.25 3.76 20.63
C PRO A 142 6.48 4.38 19.97
N LEU A 143 7.40 3.56 19.44
CA LEU A 143 8.60 4.03 18.75
C LEU A 143 8.26 4.61 17.38
N TRP A 144 7.36 3.96 16.65
CA TRP A 144 6.83 4.48 15.39
C TRP A 144 6.28 5.90 15.55
N ARG A 145 5.36 6.10 16.51
CA ARG A 145 4.74 7.41 16.79
C ARG A 145 5.75 8.45 17.22
N ALA A 146 6.73 8.09 18.04
CA ALA A 146 7.79 9.00 18.46
C ALA A 146 8.61 9.53 17.26
N VAL A 147 8.78 8.74 16.20
CA VAL A 147 9.53 9.12 14.99
C VAL A 147 8.64 9.81 13.95
N MET A 148 7.42 9.32 13.73
CA MET A 148 6.58 9.74 12.61
C MET A 148 5.62 10.88 12.94
N ASP A 149 5.08 10.96 14.17
CA ASP A 149 4.13 12.02 14.52
C ASP A 149 4.74 13.43 14.37
N PRO A 150 6.01 13.70 14.76
CA PRO A 150 6.63 15.00 14.50
C PRO A 150 6.73 15.33 13.01
N LYS A 151 6.91 14.33 12.15
CA LYS A 151 7.02 14.51 10.70
C LYS A 151 5.66 14.78 10.07
N VAL A 152 4.62 14.09 10.53
CA VAL A 152 3.23 14.37 10.13
C VAL A 152 2.86 15.80 10.54
N ARG A 153 3.19 16.21 11.78
CA ARG A 153 2.97 17.60 12.23
C ARG A 153 3.73 18.62 11.38
N ALA A 154 4.99 18.34 11.03
CA ALA A 154 5.77 19.21 10.16
C ALA A 154 5.18 19.32 8.74
N TYR A 155 4.60 18.24 8.22
CA TYR A 155 3.91 18.25 6.92
C TYR A 155 2.67 19.15 6.92
N TYR A 156 1.92 19.19 8.03
CA TYR A 156 0.75 20.05 8.19
C TYR A 156 1.04 21.38 8.91
N ALA A 157 2.31 21.82 8.97
CA ALA A 157 2.63 23.09 9.60
C ALA A 157 1.93 24.25 8.88
N GLY A 158 1.16 25.06 9.63
CA GLY A 158 0.28 26.10 9.09
C GLY A 158 -1.11 25.62 8.66
N GLU A 159 -1.38 24.33 8.76
CA GLU A 159 -2.67 23.69 8.49
C GLU A 159 -3.04 22.69 9.59
N GLU A 160 -2.71 23.01 10.85
CA GLU A 160 -2.85 22.08 11.98
C GLU A 160 -4.29 21.62 12.23
N TYR A 161 -5.28 22.37 11.73
CA TYR A 161 -6.69 21.97 11.73
C TYR A 161 -6.95 20.66 10.98
N GLN A 162 -6.04 20.23 10.11
CA GLN A 162 -6.07 18.92 9.45
C GLN A 162 -5.74 17.76 10.40
N LEU A 163 -5.11 18.02 11.55
CA LEU A 163 -4.71 17.00 12.53
C LEU A 163 -5.77 16.75 13.60
N THR A 164 -6.72 17.67 13.73
CA THR A 164 -7.80 17.63 14.71
C THR A 164 -9.09 17.25 14.02
N ASP A 165 -9.30 15.95 13.87
CA ASP A 165 -10.65 15.37 13.71
C ASP A 165 -11.18 14.97 15.09
#